data_AF-A0A2V6SYR1-F1
#
_entry.id   AF-A0A2V6SYR1-F1
#
_cell.length_a   1.000
_cell.length_b   1.000
_cell.length_c   1.000
_cell.angle_alpha   90.00
_cell.angle_beta   90.00
_cell.angle_gamma   90.00
#
_symmetry.space_group_name_H-M   'P 1'
#
loop_
_entity.id
_entity.type
_entity.pdbx_description
1 polymer ?
#
loop_
_entity_poly.entity_id
_entity_poly.type
_entity_poly.pdbx_seq_one_letter_code
_entity_poly.pdbx_strand_id
1 'polypeptide(L)'
;GFFGVIVVASCNTALQLEAPDALRGRILSLYTWVYFGLFPIGAFLIGAMSERWGVSRALLLAGLFGLATLAIVGGWWRRGSAGGASSRAMLSSSRGAR
;
A
#
# COMPACT_ATOMS: atom_id res chain seq x y z
N GLY A 1 9.34 -13.80 0.32
CA GLY A 1 9.00 -14.25 1.68
C GLY A 1 9.05 -13.10 2.66
N PHE A 2 10.26 -12.74 3.15
CA PHE A 2 10.46 -11.77 4.22
C PHE A 2 9.86 -10.37 3.95
N PHE A 3 10.06 -9.80 2.76
CA PHE A 3 9.47 -8.51 2.40
C PHE A 3 7.94 -8.51 2.51
N GLY A 4 7.28 -9.59 2.06
CA GLY A 4 5.83 -9.73 2.17
C GLY A 4 5.36 -9.77 3.63
N VAL A 5 6.11 -10.45 4.50
CA VAL A 5 5.81 -10.48 5.95
C VAL A 5 5.90 -9.09 6.56
N ILE A 6 6.96 -8.33 6.26
CA ILE A 6 7.10 -6.94 6.74
C ILE A 6 5.92 -6.08 6.28
N VAL A 7 5.58 -6.13 4.99
CA VAL A 7 4.47 -5.34 4.43
C VAL A 7 3.16 -5.66 5.16
N VAL A 8 2.85 -6.94 5.34
CA VAL A 8 1.63 -7.37 6.05
C VAL A 8 1.64 -6.91 7.50
N ALA A 9 2.77 -7.04 8.20
CA ALA A 9 2.89 -6.58 9.58
C ALA A 9 2.68 -5.06 9.67
N SER A 10 3.33 -4.28 8.80
CA SER A 10 3.17 -2.82 8.74
C SER A 10 1.73 -2.41 8.43
N CYS A 11 1.05 -3.06 7.48
CA CYS A 11 -0.37 -2.81 7.19
C CYS A 11 -1.26 -3.04 8.40
N ASN A 12 -1.06 -4.15 9.12
CA ASN A 12 -1.82 -4.44 10.33
C ASN A 12 -1.58 -3.37 11.42
N THR A 13 -0.33 -2.95 11.64
CA THR A 13 -0.01 -1.90 12.62
C THR A 13 -0.59 -0.55 12.22
N ALA A 14 -0.49 -0.16 10.94
CA ALA A 14 -1.06 1.09 10.46
C ALA A 14 -2.59 1.14 10.67
N LEU A 15 -3.29 0.05 10.31
CA LEU A 15 -4.72 -0.07 10.54
C LEU A 15 -5.09 -0.01 12.02
N GLN A 16 -4.27 -0.60 12.90
CA GLN A 16 -4.49 -0.53 14.35
C GLN A 16 -4.30 0.88 14.92
N LEU A 17 -3.38 1.68 14.37
CA LEU A 17 -3.11 3.05 14.80
C LEU A 17 -4.14 4.06 14.28
N GLU A 18 -4.67 3.86 13.07
CA GLU A 18 -5.66 4.76 12.46
C GLU A 18 -7.12 4.41 12.79
N ALA A 19 -7.41 3.17 13.17
CA ALA A 19 -8.80 2.74 13.41
C ALA A 19 -9.36 3.26 14.74
N PRO A 20 -10.52 3.94 14.72
CA PRO A 20 -11.24 4.31 15.95
C PRO A 20 -11.66 3.07 16.75
N ASP A 21 -11.54 3.15 18.08
CA ASP A 21 -11.75 2.02 19.00
C ASP A 21 -13.09 1.29 18.80
N ALA A 22 -14.16 2.04 18.50
CA ALA A 22 -15.50 1.48 18.28
C ALA A 22 -15.64 0.69 16.95
N LEU A 23 -14.76 0.92 15.97
CA LEU A 23 -14.84 0.34 14.62
C LEU A 23 -13.67 -0.58 14.28
N ARG A 24 -12.68 -0.70 15.18
CA ARG A 24 -11.44 -1.46 14.96
C ARG A 24 -11.71 -2.89 14.49
N GLY A 25 -12.65 -3.58 15.14
CA GLY A 25 -13.04 -4.94 14.77
C GLY A 25 -13.64 -5.05 13.36
N ARG A 26 -14.52 -4.10 12.97
CA ARG A 26 -15.14 -4.07 11.63
C ARG A 26 -14.11 -3.78 10.54
N ILE A 27 -13.22 -2.82 10.76
CA ILE A 27 -12.16 -2.46 9.80
C ILE A 27 -11.20 -3.63 9.59
N LEU A 28 -10.77 -4.27 10.69
CA LEU A 28 -9.91 -5.46 10.62
C LEU A 28 -10.59 -6.66 9.93
N SER A 29 -11.90 -6.88 10.14
CA SER A 29 -12.64 -7.94 9.45
C SER A 29 -12.71 -7.70 7.94
N LEU A 30 -12.99 -6.45 7.51
CA LEU A 30 -13.00 -6.09 6.09
C LEU A 30 -11.60 -6.24 5.47
N TYR A 31 -10.57 -5.75 6.16
CA TYR A 31 -9.18 -5.93 5.73
C TYR A 31 -8.83 -7.40 5.54
N THR A 32 -9.14 -8.23 6.53
CA THR A 32 -8.86 -9.67 6.49
C THR A 32 -9.60 -10.35 5.34
N TRP A 33 -10.90 -10.03 5.16
CA TRP A 33 -11.70 -10.59 4.07
C TRP A 33 -11.15 -10.22 2.69
N VAL A 34 -10.82 -8.94 2.48
CA VAL A 34 -10.22 -8.48 1.22
C VAL A 34 -8.86 -9.12 1.00
N TYR A 35 -8.00 -9.15 2.03
CA TYR A 35 -6.65 -9.69 1.93
C TYR A 35 -6.65 -11.16 1.51
N PHE A 36 -7.49 -11.99 2.15
CA PHE A 36 -7.63 -13.39 1.76
C PHE A 36 -8.40 -13.58 0.46
N GLY A 37 -9.37 -12.72 0.14
CA GLY A 37 -10.16 -12.80 -1.08
C GLY A 37 -9.38 -12.44 -2.35
N LEU A 38 -8.42 -11.51 -2.24
CA LEU A 38 -7.60 -11.09 -3.39
C LEU A 38 -6.52 -12.12 -3.75
N PHE A 39 -6.06 -12.90 -2.77
CA PHE A 39 -5.00 -13.89 -2.96
C PHE A 39 -5.33 -14.95 -4.05
N PRO A 40 -6.47 -15.66 -4.02
CA PRO A 40 -6.83 -16.61 -5.07
C PRO A 40 -7.08 -15.94 -6.42
N ILE A 41 -7.59 -14.70 -6.44
CA ILE A 41 -7.83 -13.95 -7.67
C ILE A 41 -6.50 -13.62 -8.36
N GLY A 42 -5.53 -13.12 -7.60
CA GLY A 42 -4.18 -12.85 -8.12
C GLY A 42 -3.50 -14.11 -8.61
N ALA A 43 -3.58 -15.21 -7.85
CA ALA A 43 -3.04 -16.50 -8.25
C ALA A 43 -3.69 -17.03 -9.53
N PHE A 44 -5.01 -16.90 -9.67
CA PHE A 44 -5.74 -17.32 -10.87
C PHE A 44 -5.34 -16.50 -12.10
N LEU A 45 -5.25 -15.17 -11.97
CA LEU A 45 -4.83 -14.30 -13.08
C LEU A 45 -3.41 -14.65 -13.55
N ILE A 46 -2.47 -14.83 -12.63
CA ILE A 46 -1.08 -15.20 -12.95
C ILE A 46 -1.03 -16.61 -13.53
N GLY A 47 -1.84 -17.54 -13.04
CA GLY A 47 -1.96 -18.91 -13.57
C GLY A 47 -2.46 -18.91 -15.02
N ALA A 48 -3.57 -18.21 -15.29
CA ALA A 48 -4.13 -18.09 -16.65
C ALA A 48 -3.18 -17.39 -17.63
N MET A 49 -2.44 -16.36 -17.17
CA MET A 49 -1.37 -15.72 -17.94
C MET A 49 -0.23 -16.70 -18.26
N SER A 50 0.16 -17.51 -17.29
CA SER A 50 1.26 -18.47 -17.41
C SER A 50 0.93 -19.59 -18.40
N GLU A 51 -0.33 -20.04 -18.41
CA GLU A 51 -0.80 -21.10 -19.31
C GLU A 51 -0.89 -20.63 -20.77
N ARG A 52 -1.32 -19.38 -21.00
CA ARG A 52 -1.46 -18.82 -22.37
C ARG A 52 -0.15 -18.30 -22.96
N TRP A 53 0.70 -17.68 -22.16
CA TRP A 53 1.88 -16.95 -22.67
C TRP A 53 3.21 -17.49 -22.20
N GLY A 54 3.19 -18.54 -21.38
CA GLY A 54 4.37 -19.15 -20.77
C GLY A 54 4.77 -18.45 -19.47
N VAL A 55 5.35 -19.22 -18.56
CA VAL A 55 5.74 -18.79 -17.21
C VAL A 55 6.68 -17.58 -17.23
N SER A 56 7.65 -17.55 -18.16
CA SER A 56 8.64 -16.46 -18.24
C SER A 56 8.00 -15.09 -18.50
N ARG A 57 6.99 -15.02 -19.38
CA ARG A 57 6.30 -13.74 -19.68
C ARG A 57 5.39 -13.32 -18.54
N ALA A 58 4.71 -14.27 -17.89
CA ALA A 58 3.87 -13.99 -16.74
C ALA A 58 4.68 -13.42 -15.57
N LEU A 59 5.87 -13.97 -15.30
CA LEU A 59 6.77 -13.44 -14.27
C LEU A 59 7.32 -12.05 -14.61
N LEU A 60 7.68 -11.80 -15.87
CA LEU A 60 8.12 -10.47 -16.32
C LEU A 60 7.01 -9.43 -16.14
N LEU A 61 5.78 -9.76 -16.52
CA LEU A 61 4.62 -8.87 -16.33
C LEU A 61 4.35 -8.60 -14.86
N ALA A 62 4.37 -9.63 -14.01
CA ALA A 62 4.20 -9.47 -12.57
C ALA A 62 5.28 -8.56 -11.94
N GLY A 63 6.54 -8.74 -12.35
CA GLY A 63 7.65 -7.89 -11.92
C GLY A 63 7.49 -6.44 -12.37
N LEU A 64 7.11 -6.21 -13.63
CA LEU A 64 6.88 -4.87 -14.18
C LEU A 64 5.72 -4.18 -13.45
N PHE A 65 4.65 -4.92 -13.15
CA PHE A 65 3.52 -4.43 -12.38
C PHE A 65 3.92 -4.01 -10.96
N GLY A 66 4.78 -4.81 -10.31
CA GLY A 66 5.37 -4.47 -9.02
C GLY A 66 6.20 -3.19 -9.05
N LEU A 67 7.07 -3.03 -10.06
CA LEU A 67 7.87 -1.82 -10.25
C LEU A 67 7.00 -0.59 -10.52
N ALA A 68 5.97 -0.73 -11.37
CA ALA A 68 5.02 0.34 -11.65
C ALA A 68 4.29 0.78 -10.37
N THR A 69 3.84 -0.18 -9.56
CA THR A 69 3.17 0.08 -8.29
C THR A 69 4.11 0.84 -7.33
N LEU A 70 5.36 0.41 -7.21
CA LEU A 70 6.37 1.07 -6.38
C LEU A 70 6.64 2.51 -6.87
N ALA A 71 6.76 2.72 -8.18
CA ALA A 71 6.98 4.04 -8.76
C ALA A 71 5.79 4.99 -8.52
N ILE A 72 4.56 4.48 -8.64
CA ILE A 72 3.34 5.25 -8.37
C ILE A 72 3.27 5.65 -6.90
N VAL A 73 3.43 4.69 -5.98
CA VAL A 73 3.37 4.94 -4.53
C VAL A 73 4.51 5.87 -4.09
N GLY A 74 5.74 5.61 -4.54
CA GLY A 74 6.89 6.48 -4.26
C GLY A 74 6.70 7.89 -4.81
N GLY A 75 6.16 8.03 -6.03
CA GLY A 75 5.81 9.33 -6.60
C GLY A 75 4.71 10.04 -5.82
N TRP A 76 3.71 9.30 -5.33
CA TRP A 76 2.63 9.85 -4.50
C TRP A 76 3.14 10.33 -3.14
N TRP A 77 4.01 9.56 -2.48
CA TRP A 77 4.68 9.97 -1.24
C TRP A 77 5.59 11.19 -1.43
N ARG A 78 6.32 11.28 -2.55
CA ARG A 78 7.13 12.48 -2.85
C ARG A 78 6.27 13.73 -3.05
N ARG A 79 5.10 13.59 -3.66
CA ARG A 79 4.14 14.71 -3.84
C ARG A 79 3.43 15.09 -2.54
N GLY A 80 3.03 14.12 -1.72
CA GLY A 80 2.36 14.36 -0.43
C GLY A 80 3.25 15.03 0.61
N SER A 81 4.53 14.67 0.67
CA SER A 81 5.50 15.27 1.60
C SER A 81 5.84 16.73 1.27
N ALA A 82 5.68 17.16 0.01
CA ALA A 82 5.83 18.56 -0.38
C ALA A 82 4.69 19.46 0.14
N GLY A 83 3.49 18.90 0.37
CA GLY A 83 2.35 19.62 0.95
C GLY A 83 2.49 19.87 2.45
N GLY A 84 3.11 18.95 3.20
CA GLY A 84 3.27 19.06 4.65
C GLY A 84 4.32 20.09 5.11
N ALA A 85 5.32 20.39 4.28
CA ALA A 85 6.35 21.39 4.58
C ALA A 85 5.79 22.82 4.54
N SER A 86 4.86 23.11 3.61
CA SER A 86 4.27 24.45 3.46
C SER A 86 3.36 24.84 4.63
N SER A 87 2.61 23.90 5.21
CA SER A 87 1.75 24.20 6.37
C SER A 87 2.54 24.44 7.67
N ARG A 88 3.73 23.84 7.84
CA ARG A 88 4.57 24.09 9.03
C ARG A 88 5.34 25.40 8.95
N ALA A 89 5.77 25.82 7.75
CA ALA A 89 6.44 27.10 7.55
C ALA A 89 5.50 28.30 7.82
N MET A 90 4.21 28.14 7.52
CA MET A 90 3.22 29.21 7.72
C MET A 90 2.84 29.40 9.20
N LEU A 91 2.86 28.34 10.01
CA LEU A 91 2.57 28.41 11.46
C LEU A 91 3.75 28.96 12.28
N SER A 92 5.01 28.77 11.85
CA SER A 92 6.17 29.34 12.54
C SER A 92 6.30 30.85 12.34
N SER A 93 5.88 31.37 11.18
CA SER A 93 5.85 32.83 10.90
C SER A 93 4.84 33.57 11.80
N SER A 94 3.72 32.93 12.17
CA SER A 94 2.70 33.55 13.04
C SER A 94 3.04 33.58 14.54
N ARG A 95 4.06 32.81 14.97
CA ARG A 95 4.51 32.74 16.37
C ARG A 95 5.70 33.65 16.68
N GLY A 96 6.41 34.15 15.67
CA GLY A 96 7.52 35.10 15.85
C GLY A 96 7.12 36.58 15.80
N ALA A 97 5.83 36.88 15.62
CA ALA A 97 5.29 38.25 15.54
C ALA A 97 4.44 38.64 16.77
N ARG A 98 4.64 37.97 17.90
CA ARG A 98 4.05 38.32 19.20
C ARG A 98 5.13 38.40 20.27
#